data_AF-A0A845DCS4-F1
#
_entry.id   AF-A0A845DCS4-F1
#
_cell.length_a   1.000
_cell.length_b   1.000
_cell.length_c   1.000
_cell.angle_alpha   90.00
_cell.angle_beta   90.00
_cell.angle_gamma   90.00
#
_symmetry.space_group_name_H-M   'P 1'
#
loop_
_entity.id
_entity.type
_entity.pdbx_description
1 polymer ?
#
loop_
_entity_poly.entity_id
_entity_poly.type
_entity_poly.pdbx_seq_one_letter_code
_entity_poly.pdbx_strand_id
1 'polypeptide(L)' 'MIQSVGPDWARFIPYGCIVATARLYDVIQFGADETGDSYGDFSEGKYGWLLDNVRAFEKPIPARGRQRIWNWENDV' A
#
# COMPACT_ATOMS: atom_id res chain seq x y z
N MET A 1 -10.25 6.50 -12.41
CA MET A 1 -11.24 6.20 -11.35
C MET A 1 -11.11 4.72 -11.03
N ILE A 2 -10.41 4.37 -9.95
CA ILE A 2 -10.26 2.97 -9.54
C ILE A 2 -11.62 2.52 -9.02
N GLN A 3 -12.22 1.56 -9.70
CA GLN A 3 -13.44 0.89 -9.23
C GLN A 3 -13.10 0.20 -7.90
N SER A 4 -13.97 0.40 -6.92
CA SER A 4 -13.87 -0.05 -5.53
C SER A 4 -13.20 -1.43 -5.39
N VAL A 5 -11.95 -1.41 -4.97
CA VAL A 5 -11.24 -2.59 -4.49
C VAL A 5 -11.72 -2.80 -3.05
N GLY A 6 -12.49 -3.86 -2.79
CA GLY A 6 -12.94 -4.29 -1.45
C GLY A 6 -14.18 -3.57 -0.85
N PRO A 7 -14.80 -4.15 0.21
CA PRO A 7 -16.07 -3.68 0.79
C PRO A 7 -15.92 -2.29 1.42
N ASP A 8 -16.55 -1.26 0.84
CA ASP A 8 -16.66 0.11 1.38
C ASP A 8 -15.38 0.70 2.04
N TRP A 9 -14.19 0.34 1.55
CA TRP A 9 -12.92 0.81 2.13
C TRP A 9 -12.72 2.33 2.03
N ALA A 10 -13.50 3.00 1.16
CA ALA A 10 -13.61 4.44 1.13
C ALA A 10 -14.11 5.04 2.46
N ARG A 11 -14.74 4.23 3.33
CA ARG A 11 -15.34 4.65 4.61
C ARG A 11 -14.71 4.01 5.82
N PHE A 12 -14.08 2.83 5.69
CA PHE A 12 -13.46 2.12 6.79
C PHE A 12 -12.27 1.27 6.33
N ILE A 13 -11.08 1.57 6.86
CA ILE A 13 -9.88 0.77 6.67
C ILE A 13 -9.60 -0.01 7.96
N PRO A 14 -9.62 -1.36 7.93
CA PRO A 14 -9.38 -2.17 9.11
C PRO A 14 -7.91 -2.11 9.53
N TYR A 15 -7.67 -1.93 10.83
CA TYR A 15 -6.33 -1.92 11.42
C TYR A 15 -5.93 -3.30 11.94
N GLY A 16 -4.62 -3.55 12.03
CA GLY A 16 -4.11 -4.82 12.54
C GLY A 16 -4.38 -6.01 11.63
N CYS A 17 -4.49 -5.76 10.33
CA CYS A 17 -4.75 -6.76 9.31
C CYS A 17 -3.93 -6.49 8.04
N ILE A 18 -3.65 -7.55 7.28
CA ILE A 18 -3.26 -7.45 5.87
C ILE A 18 -4.55 -7.29 5.04
N VAL A 19 -4.58 -6.29 4.17
CA VAL A 19 -5.79 -5.89 3.42
C VAL A 19 -5.66 -6.09 1.92
N ALA A 20 -4.44 -6.14 1.40
CA ALA A 20 -4.19 -6.29 -0.03
C ALA A 20 -2.81 -6.90 -0.27
N THR A 21 -2.60 -7.36 -1.51
CA THR A 21 -1.27 -7.61 -2.09
C THR A 21 -1.03 -6.63 -3.22
N ALA A 22 0.24 -6.37 -3.52
CA ALA A 22 0.67 -5.60 -4.67
C ALA A 22 2.03 -6.12 -5.12
N ARG A 23 2.38 -5.89 -6.38
CA ARG A 23 3.73 -6.13 -6.86
C ARG A 23 4.49 -4.80 -6.81
N LEU A 24 5.58 -4.79 -6.05
CA LEU A 24 6.59 -3.74 -6.10
C LEU A 24 7.46 -3.98 -7.32
N TYR A 25 7.40 -3.10 -8.32
CA TYR A 25 8.15 -3.27 -9.56
C TYR A 25 9.28 -2.26 -9.75
N ASP A 26 9.25 -1.12 -9.06
CA ASP A 26 10.35 -0.13 -9.09
C ASP A 26 10.36 0.76 -7.84
N VAL A 27 11.48 1.46 -7.64
CA VAL A 27 11.69 2.48 -6.61
C VAL A 27 12.28 3.73 -7.26
N ILE A 28 11.56 4.84 -7.15
CA ILE A 28 12.01 6.14 -7.68
C ILE A 28 12.36 7.11 -6.56
N GLN A 29 13.28 8.03 -6.83
CA GLN A 29 13.49 9.20 -6.00
C GLN A 29 12.76 10.39 -6.62
N PHE A 30 11.98 11.12 -5.82
CA PHE A 30 11.24 12.28 -6.31
C PHE A 30 12.14 13.49 -6.52
N GLY A 31 11.90 14.20 -7.64
CA GLY A 31 12.56 15.45 -7.97
C GLY A 31 11.86 16.68 -7.38
N ALA A 32 12.41 17.87 -7.62
CA ALA A 32 11.92 19.13 -7.07
C ALA A 32 10.49 19.53 -7.51
N ASP A 33 10.04 19.02 -8.66
CA ASP A 33 8.76 19.40 -9.27
C ASP A 33 7.58 18.52 -8.82
N GLU A 34 7.85 17.45 -8.07
CA GLU A 34 6.82 16.52 -7.61
C GLU A 34 6.10 17.09 -6.38
N THR A 35 4.77 17.15 -6.47
CA THR A 35 3.92 17.65 -5.38
C THR A 35 3.14 16.50 -4.76
N GLY A 36 2.94 16.55 -3.43
CA GLY A 36 2.14 15.56 -2.71
C GLY A 36 0.66 15.62 -3.08
N ASP A 37 -0.04 14.51 -2.89
CA ASP A 37 -1.50 14.41 -3.06
C ASP A 37 -2.15 13.67 -1.87
N SER A 38 -3.38 13.17 -2.04
CA SER A 38 -4.08 12.40 -1.00
C SER A 38 -3.41 11.09 -0.61
N TYR A 39 -2.44 10.61 -1.39
CA TYR A 39 -1.75 9.33 -1.20
C TYR A 39 -0.36 9.49 -0.57
N GLY A 40 0.20 10.70 -0.51
CA GLY A 40 1.48 10.90 0.15
C GLY A 40 2.14 12.25 -0.06
N ASP A 41 3.25 12.42 0.66
CA ASP A 41 4.20 13.50 0.48
C ASP A 41 5.32 13.04 -0.46
N PHE A 42 5.33 13.61 -1.65
CA PHE A 42 6.27 13.30 -2.73
C PHE A 42 7.33 14.40 -2.93
N SER A 43 7.58 15.23 -1.91
CA SER A 43 8.61 16.26 -2.00
C SER A 43 10.01 15.70 -2.25
N GLU A 44 10.87 16.56 -2.81
CA GLU A 44 12.22 16.24 -3.27
C GLU A 44 13.03 15.39 -2.28
N GLY A 45 13.76 14.40 -2.83
CA GLY A 45 14.69 13.58 -2.08
C GLY A 45 14.05 12.38 -1.37
N LYS A 46 12.71 12.31 -1.32
CA LYS A 46 11.98 11.13 -0.83
C LYS A 46 11.97 10.02 -1.88
N TYR A 47 11.71 8.80 -1.42
CA TYR A 47 11.58 7.62 -2.27
C TYR A 47 10.14 7.13 -2.32
N GLY A 48 9.69 6.84 -3.53
CA GLY A 48 8.38 6.25 -3.81
C GLY A 48 8.50 4.78 -4.22
N TRP A 49 7.53 3.97 -3.79
CA TRP A 49 7.38 2.61 -4.27
C TRP A 49 6.38 2.59 -5.40
N LEU A 50 6.81 2.14 -6.58
CA LEU A 50 5.92 1.95 -7.71
C LEU A 50 5.31 0.55 -7.63
N LEU A 51 3.98 0.53 -7.45
CA LEU A 51 3.20 -0.66 -7.24
C LEU A 51 2.26 -0.91 -8.43
N ASP A 52 2.19 -2.14 -8.89
CA ASP A 52 1.17 -2.60 -9.84
C ASP A 52 0.45 -3.85 -9.31
N ASN A 53 -0.56 -4.30 -10.06
CA ASN A 53 -1.35 -5.50 -9.73
C ASN A 53 -1.86 -5.50 -8.26
N VAL A 54 -2.35 -4.35 -7.78
CA VAL A 54 -2.91 -4.22 -6.44
C VAL A 54 -4.20 -5.02 -6.36
N ARG A 55 -4.27 -5.97 -5.43
CA ARG A 55 -5.42 -6.85 -5.21
C ARG A 55 -5.87 -6.79 -3.77
N ALA A 56 -7.08 -6.27 -3.60
CA ALA A 56 -7.84 -6.31 -2.37
C ALA A 56 -8.19 -7.74 -1.95
N PHE A 57 -8.11 -8.04 -0.65
CA PHE A 57 -8.78 -9.24 -0.11
C PHE A 57 -10.26 -8.94 0.17
N GLU A 58 -11.15 -9.90 -0.10
CA GLU A 58 -12.56 -9.79 0.30
C GLU A 58 -12.73 -9.68 1.82
N LYS A 59 -11.85 -10.38 2.56
CA LYS A 59 -11.79 -10.39 4.02
C LYS A 59 -10.36 -10.03 4.47
N PRO A 60 -10.19 -9.04 5.36
CA PRO A 60 -8.88 -8.73 5.94
C PRO A 60 -8.31 -9.93 6.71
N ILE A 61 -6.99 -10.11 6.66
CA ILE A 61 -6.29 -11.19 7.36
C ILE A 61 -5.68 -10.62 8.64
N PRO A 62 -6.10 -11.05 9.85
CA PRO A 62 -5.52 -10.54 11.10
C PRO A 62 -4.00 -10.74 11.16
N ALA A 63 -3.27 -9.64 11.39
CA ALA A 63 -1.82 -9.63 11.42
C ALA A 63 -1.26 -8.45 12.23
N ARG A 64 -0.29 -8.71 13.10
CA ARG A 64 0.46 -7.65 13.76
C ARG A 64 1.49 -7.07 12.78
N GLY A 65 1.42 -5.77 12.52
CA GLY A 65 2.44 -5.07 11.75
C GLY A 65 3.83 -5.15 12.39
N ARG A 66 4.88 -5.16 11.57
CA ARG A 66 6.29 -5.20 12.01
C ARG A 66 7.06 -4.06 11.32
N GLN A 67 8.22 -3.69 11.89
CA GLN A 67 9.10 -2.68 11.27
C GLN A 67 9.79 -3.25 10.02
N ARG A 68 10.06 -2.37 9.05
CA ARG A 68 10.66 -2.67 7.73
C ARG A 68 9.79 -3.63 6.89
N ILE A 69 10.33 -4.11 5.77
CA ILE A 69 9.75 -5.22 5.01
C ILE A 69 10.01 -6.50 5.80
N TRP A 70 8.99 -7.34 5.93
CA TRP A 70 9.04 -8.56 6.72
C TRP A 70 8.31 -9.68 5.98
N ASN A 71 8.81 -10.91 6.13
CA ASN A 71 8.16 -12.07 5.56
C ASN A 71 6.94 -12.42 6.42
N TRP A 72 5.79 -12.59 5.76
CA TRP A 72 4.59 -13.09 6.40
C TRP A 72 4.77 -14.57 6.71
N GLU A 73 4.67 -14.95 7.98
CA GLU A 73 4.97 -16.31 8.46
C GLU A 73 3.79 -17.29 8.32
N ASN A 74 2.68 -16.85 7.73
CA ASN A 74 1.45 -17.63 7.62
C ASN A 74 1.32 -18.31 6.24
N ASP A 75 2.45 -18.66 5.63
CA ASP A 75 2.51 -19.62 4.51
C ASP A 75 1.98 -20.97 5.02
N VAL A 76 0.67 -21.18 4.91
CA VAL A 76 -0.01 -22.48 4.99
C VAL A 76 -0.55 -22.82 3.61
#